data_AF-A0A497QL19-F1
#
_entry.id   AF-A0A497QL19-F1
#
_cell.length_a   1.000
_cell.length_b   1.000
_cell.length_c   1.000
_cell.angle_alpha   90.00
_cell.angle_beta   90.00
_cell.angle_gamma   90.00
#
_symmetry.space_group_name_H-M   'P 1'
#
loop_
_entity.id
_entity.type
_entity.pdbx_description
1 polymer ?
#
loop_
_entity_poly.entity_id
_entity_poly.type
_entity_poly.pdbx_seq_one_letter_code
_entity_poly.pdbx_strand_id
1 'polypeptide(L)'
;MKIVIIGASGHGKVAFDALKTMNGIAIAGFIDDAFEKQGKKILAVPVLGNIDFLMEELQETIDGVFVAIGNNYIRKKITERVSKQFTLVNAIHSKAIISEYASLGKGVLVVAGAIINSGSKISDG
;
A
#
# COMPACT_ATOMS: atom_id res chain seq x y z
N MET A 1 -3.65 10.18 8.15
CA MET A 1 -3.41 9.97 6.70
C MET A 1 -4.43 9.01 6.15
N LYS A 2 -5.17 9.41 5.13
CA LYS A 2 -6.14 8.63 4.40
C LYS A 2 -5.46 7.96 3.21
N ILE A 3 -5.39 6.62 3.24
CA ILE A 3 -4.55 5.82 2.34
C ILE A 3 -5.41 4.93 1.43
N VAL A 4 -4.95 4.75 0.19
CA VAL A 4 -5.51 3.78 -0.75
C VAL A 4 -4.53 2.64 -1.00
N ILE A 5 -5.06 1.42 -1.15
CA ILE A 5 -4.27 0.24 -1.51
C ILE A 5 -4.54 -0.14 -2.97
N ILE A 6 -3.51 -0.14 -3.81
CA ILE A 6 -3.62 -0.54 -5.21
C ILE A 6 -3.38 -2.05 -5.32
N GLY A 7 -4.43 -2.78 -5.68
CA GLY A 7 -4.50 -4.24 -5.73
C GLY A 7 -5.41 -4.80 -4.64
N ALA A 8 -6.56 -5.36 -5.03
CA ALA A 8 -7.58 -5.93 -4.13
C ALA A 8 -7.53 -7.48 -4.05
N SER A 9 -6.37 -8.08 -4.36
CA SER A 9 -6.13 -9.52 -4.33
C SER A 9 -5.53 -9.97 -2.99
N GLY A 10 -4.98 -11.19 -2.92
CA GLY A 10 -4.36 -11.73 -1.69
C GLY A 10 -3.26 -10.84 -1.11
N HIS A 11 -2.37 -10.29 -1.94
CA HIS A 11 -1.30 -9.42 -1.47
C HIS A 11 -1.85 -8.08 -0.90
N GLY A 12 -2.91 -7.56 -1.50
CA GLY A 12 -3.66 -6.39 -1.00
C GLY A 12 -4.25 -6.60 0.39
N LYS A 13 -4.81 -7.79 0.65
CA LYS A 13 -5.35 -8.14 1.96
C LYS A 13 -4.27 -8.16 3.05
N VAL A 14 -3.07 -8.66 2.73
CA VAL A 14 -1.93 -8.65 3.65
C VAL A 14 -1.43 -7.23 3.91
N ALA A 15 -1.35 -6.40 2.87
CA ALA A 15 -1.01 -4.99 3.03
C ALA A 15 -2.03 -4.22 3.88
N PHE A 16 -3.32 -4.53 3.72
CA PHE A 16 -4.39 -4.00 4.56
C PHE A 16 -4.19 -4.35 6.03
N ASP A 17 -3.88 -5.61 6.35
CA ASP A 17 -3.62 -6.03 7.72
C ASP A 17 -2.44 -5.24 8.34
N ALA A 18 -1.36 -5.04 7.59
CA ALA A 18 -0.22 -4.23 8.05
C ALA A 18 -0.63 -2.77 8.32
N LEU A 19 -1.22 -2.10 7.33
CA LEU A 19 -1.63 -0.69 7.41
C LEU A 19 -2.66 -0.44 8.52
N LYS A 20 -3.59 -1.37 8.73
CA LYS A 20 -4.63 -1.26 9.77
C LYS A 20 -4.06 -1.20 11.19
N THR A 21 -2.86 -1.74 11.40
CA THR A 21 -2.21 -1.69 12.72
C THR A 21 -1.35 -0.44 12.95
N MET A 22 -1.19 0.41 11.93
CA MET A 22 -0.40 1.63 12.03
C MET A 22 -1.25 2.78 12.61
N ASN A 23 -0.68 3.52 13.55
CA ASN A 23 -1.36 4.68 14.14
C ASN A 23 -1.53 5.79 13.11
N GLY A 24 -2.69 6.45 13.12
CA GLY A 24 -2.96 7.60 12.25
C GLY A 24 -3.26 7.24 10.79
N ILE A 25 -3.39 5.95 10.44
CA ILE A 25 -3.79 5.51 9.10
C ILE A 25 -5.30 5.24 9.05
N ALA A 26 -5.97 5.83 8.06
CA ALA A 26 -7.35 5.52 7.70
C ALA A 26 -7.36 4.93 6.27
N ILE A 27 -7.76 3.67 6.12
CA ILE A 27 -7.80 3.02 4.80
C ILE A 27 -9.10 3.42 4.09
N ALA A 28 -8.99 4.21 3.02
CA ALA A 28 -10.14 4.69 2.25
C ALA A 28 -10.79 3.59 1.40
N GLY A 29 -9.98 2.65 0.92
CA GLY A 29 -10.42 1.56 0.06
C GLY A 29 -9.29 0.98 -0.78
N PHE A 30 -9.67 0.08 -1.66
CA PHE A 30 -8.80 -0.50 -2.66
C PHE A 30 -9.01 0.16 -4.03
N ILE A 31 -8.00 0.03 -4.89
CA ILE A 31 -8.07 0.31 -6.33
C ILE A 31 -7.67 -0.96 -7.07
N ASP A 32 -8.46 -1.37 -8.06
CA ASP A 32 -8.19 -2.58 -8.85
C ASP A 32 -8.79 -2.42 -10.26
N ASP A 33 -7.97 -2.66 -11.28
CA ASP A 33 -8.39 -2.54 -12.68
C ASP A 33 -9.36 -3.65 -13.10
N ALA A 34 -9.49 -4.71 -12.31
CA ALA A 34 -10.45 -5.78 -12.56
C ALA A 34 -11.87 -5.29 -12.27
N PHE A 35 -12.63 -5.01 -13.33
CA PHE A 35 -13.97 -4.42 -13.28
C PHE A 35 -14.92 -5.18 -12.35
N GLU A 36 -14.83 -6.51 -12.30
CA GLU A 36 -15.68 -7.35 -11.46
C GLU A 36 -15.45 -7.16 -9.96
N LYS A 37 -14.37 -6.50 -9.54
CA LYS A 37 -14.11 -6.16 -8.14
C LYS A 37 -14.60 -4.76 -7.76
N GLN A 38 -14.73 -3.85 -8.73
CA GLN A 38 -15.10 -2.46 -8.47
C GLN A 38 -16.51 -2.38 -7.85
N GLY A 39 -16.67 -1.50 -6.85
CA GLY A 39 -17.90 -1.39 -6.07
C GLY A 39 -18.12 -2.50 -5.03
N LYS A 40 -17.36 -3.60 -5.05
CA LYS A 40 -17.41 -4.63 -4.00
C LYS A 40 -16.66 -4.18 -2.74
N LYS A 41 -16.97 -4.82 -1.62
CA LYS A 41 -16.22 -4.66 -0.38
C LYS A 41 -15.21 -5.79 -0.20
N ILE A 42 -13.97 -5.44 0.11
CA ILE A 42 -12.90 -6.34 0.50
C ILE A 42 -12.47 -5.95 1.91
N LEU A 43 -12.47 -6.88 2.86
CA LEU A 43 -12.15 -6.59 4.28
C LEU A 43 -12.93 -5.39 4.85
N ALA A 44 -14.22 -5.30 4.48
CA ALA A 44 -15.17 -4.23 4.84
C ALA A 44 -14.91 -2.84 4.25
N VAL A 45 -13.86 -2.64 3.45
CA VAL A 45 -13.62 -1.38 2.70
C VAL A 45 -13.95 -1.54 1.21
N PRO A 46 -14.40 -0.49 0.52
CA PRO A 46 -14.78 -0.58 -0.88
C PRO A 46 -13.58 -0.70 -1.81
N VAL A 47 -13.78 -1.31 -2.99
CA VAL A 47 -12.94 -1.10 -4.16
C VAL A 47 -13.50 0.11 -4.91
N LEU A 48 -12.79 1.24 -4.82
CA LEU A 48 -13.27 2.56 -5.24
C LEU A 48 -13.36 2.71 -6.77
N GLY A 49 -12.49 2.00 -7.50
CA GLY A 49 -12.38 2.09 -8.95
C GLY A 49 -11.08 1.48 -9.46
N ASN A 50 -10.70 1.88 -10.67
CA ASN A 50 -9.44 1.52 -11.31
C ASN A 50 -8.34 2.56 -11.02
N ILE A 51 -7.13 2.33 -11.55
CA ILE A 51 -6.01 3.26 -11.35
C ILE A 51 -6.26 4.64 -11.96
N ASP A 52 -7.03 4.74 -13.04
CA ASP A 52 -7.31 6.02 -13.69
C ASP A 52 -8.23 6.88 -12.80
N PHE A 53 -9.28 6.29 -12.22
CA PHE A 53 -10.13 6.93 -11.21
C PHE A 53 -9.34 7.45 -10.01
N LEU A 54 -8.34 6.69 -9.53
CA LEU A 54 -7.45 7.18 -8.48
C LEU A 54 -6.70 8.45 -8.90
N MET A 55 -6.13 8.46 -10.10
CA MET A 55 -5.31 9.58 -10.60
C MET A 55 -6.14 10.82 -10.95
N GLU A 56 -7.40 10.64 -11.35
CA GLU A 56 -8.27 11.73 -11.83
C GLU A 56 -9.12 12.32 -10.70
N GLU A 57 -9.69 11.48 -9.82
CA GLU A 57 -10.77 11.89 -8.92
C GLU A 57 -10.35 11.94 -7.44
N LEU A 58 -9.24 11.27 -7.07
CA LEU A 58 -8.89 11.08 -5.65
C LEU A 58 -7.69 11.89 -5.18
N GLN A 59 -7.03 12.66 -6.05
CA GLN A 59 -5.81 13.40 -5.74
C GLN A 59 -5.97 14.34 -4.53
N GLU A 60 -7.09 15.03 -4.42
CA GLU A 60 -7.35 16.01 -3.34
C GLU A 60 -7.89 15.36 -2.05
N THR A 61 -8.19 14.05 -2.06
CA THR A 61 -8.89 13.39 -0.94
C THR A 61 -8.10 12.27 -0.29
N ILE A 62 -6.94 11.91 -0.84
CA ILE A 62 -6.09 10.80 -0.41
C ILE A 62 -4.67 11.33 -0.14
N ASP A 63 -4.15 11.05 1.05
CA ASP A 63 -2.83 11.52 1.47
C ASP A 63 -1.68 10.64 0.91
N GLY A 64 -1.97 9.40 0.56
CA GLY A 64 -0.97 8.48 0.05
C GLY A 64 -1.51 7.13 -0.41
N VAL A 65 -0.62 6.36 -1.02
CA VAL A 65 -0.94 5.08 -1.65
C VAL A 65 0.06 3.99 -1.28
N PHE A 66 -0.40 2.75 -1.25
CA PHE A 66 0.43 1.55 -1.15
C PHE A 66 0.16 0.64 -2.36
N VAL A 67 1.21 0.22 -3.08
CA VAL A 67 1.09 -0.62 -4.29
C VAL A 67 1.21 -2.11 -3.94
N ALA A 68 0.08 -2.75 -3.64
CA ALA A 68 0.01 -4.15 -3.25
C ALA A 68 -0.07 -5.11 -4.47
N ILE A 69 0.97 -5.11 -5.29
CA ILE A 69 1.09 -5.97 -6.47
C ILE A 69 2.29 -6.91 -6.33
N GLY A 70 2.03 -8.23 -6.33
CA GLY A 70 3.09 -9.24 -6.17
C GLY A 70 4.09 -9.31 -7.33
N ASN A 71 3.66 -8.98 -8.55
CA ASN A 71 4.57 -8.92 -9.70
C ASN A 71 5.45 -7.66 -9.61
N ASN A 72 6.75 -7.85 -9.40
CA ASN A 72 7.72 -6.76 -9.18
C ASN A 72 7.79 -5.75 -10.34
N TYR A 73 7.70 -6.21 -11.59
CA TYR A 73 7.76 -5.34 -12.76
C TYR A 73 6.52 -4.44 -12.84
N ILE A 74 5.34 -5.03 -12.63
CA ILE A 74 4.08 -4.28 -12.61
C ILE A 74 4.03 -3.34 -11.40
N ARG A 75 4.45 -3.80 -10.21
CA ARG A 75 4.55 -2.98 -9.00
C ARG A 75 5.41 -1.75 -9.25
N LYS A 76 6.63 -1.93 -9.78
CA LYS A 76 7.53 -0.82 -10.12
C LYS A 76 6.89 0.20 -11.07
N LYS A 77 6.30 -0.27 -12.17
CA LYS A 77 5.62 0.62 -13.15
C LYS A 77 4.50 1.44 -12.52
N ILE A 78 3.67 0.80 -11.70
CA ILE A 78 2.54 1.48 -11.05
C ILE A 78 3.06 2.45 -9.99
N THR A 79 4.04 2.05 -9.18
CA THR A 79 4.72 2.92 -8.22
C THR A 79 5.29 4.17 -8.88
N GLU A 80 5.99 4.04 -10.01
CA GLU A 80 6.52 5.17 -10.79
C GLU A 80 5.42 6.07 -11.35
N ARG A 81 4.27 5.51 -11.74
CA ARG A 81 3.12 6.28 -12.22
C ARG A 81 2.48 7.09 -11.11
N VAL A 82 2.14 6.45 -9.99
CA VAL A 82 1.35 7.08 -8.91
C VAL A 82 2.19 8.00 -8.03
N SER A 83 3.50 7.76 -7.91
CA SER A 83 4.41 8.62 -7.14
C SER A 83 4.57 10.04 -7.68
N LYS A 84 4.07 10.31 -8.89
CA LYS A 84 4.01 11.66 -9.46
C LYS A 84 2.96 12.54 -8.79
N GLN A 85 1.94 11.95 -8.16
CA GLN A 85 0.81 12.67 -7.56
C GLN A 85 0.59 12.29 -6.09
N PHE A 86 0.97 11.07 -5.69
CA PHE A 86 0.68 10.53 -4.37
C PHE A 86 1.94 10.19 -3.59
N THR A 87 1.89 10.37 -2.28
CA THR A 87 2.93 9.88 -1.37
C THR A 87 2.89 8.35 -1.30
N LEU A 88 4.03 7.70 -1.55
CA LEU A 88 4.19 6.26 -1.32
C LEU A 88 4.35 5.98 0.16
N VAL A 89 3.45 5.17 0.71
CA VAL A 89 3.44 4.79 2.13
C VAL A 89 4.09 3.43 2.32
N ASN A 90 4.77 3.20 3.44
CA ASN A 90 5.20 1.86 3.84
C ASN A 90 4.07 1.18 4.62
N ALA A 91 3.78 -0.08 4.30
CA ALA A 91 2.83 -0.89 5.03
C ALA A 91 3.59 -1.74 6.06
N ILE A 92 3.71 -1.25 7.30
CA ILE A 92 4.51 -1.89 8.35
C ILE A 92 3.57 -2.39 9.44
N HIS A 93 3.47 -3.70 9.61
CA HIS A 93 2.67 -4.28 10.67
C HIS A 93 3.32 -4.01 12.04
N SER A 94 2.53 -3.62 13.03
CA SER A 94 2.94 -3.39 14.44
C SER A 94 3.63 -4.57 15.15
N LYS A 95 3.64 -5.75 14.53
CA LYS A 95 4.25 -6.99 15.05
C LYS A 95 5.53 -7.35 14.29
N ALA A 96 6.00 -6.47 13.41
CA ALA A 96 7.34 -6.57 12.83
C ALA A 96 8.36 -6.06 13.86
N ILE A 97 9.54 -6.68 13.89
CA ILE A 97 10.66 -6.25 14.71
C ILE A 97 11.68 -5.62 13.77
N ILE A 98 11.78 -4.30 13.81
CA ILE A 98 12.67 -3.53 12.94
C ILE A 98 13.69 -2.83 13.82
N SER A 99 14.98 -3.08 13.58
CA SER A 99 16.05 -2.35 14.24
C SER A 99 15.97 -0.85 13.91
N GLU A 100 16.18 0.00 14.91
CA GLU A 100 16.29 1.46 14.74
C GLU A 100 17.47 1.87 13.83
N TYR A 101 18.45 0.97 13.66
CA TYR A 101 19.63 1.16 12.79
C TYR A 101 19.43 0.58 11.39
N ALA A 102 18.23 0.11 11.05
CA ALA A 102 17.88 -0.26 9.68
C ALA A 102 17.30 0.95 8.93
N SER A 103 17.48 0.99 7.61
CA SER A 103 16.87 2.02 6.76
C SER A 103 15.90 1.39 5.78
N LEU A 104 14.70 1.97 5.65
CA LEU A 104 13.68 1.55 4.70
C LEU A 104 13.45 2.64 3.67
N GLY A 105 13.34 2.24 2.40
CA GLY A 105 12.84 3.05 1.31
C GLY A 105 11.34 3.29 1.39
N LYS A 106 10.71 3.55 0.25
CA LYS A 106 9.28 3.85 0.10
C LYS A 106 8.52 2.68 -0.50
N GLY A 107 7.23 2.58 -0.19
CA GLY A 107 6.35 1.53 -0.71
C GLY A 107 6.67 0.13 -0.16
N VAL A 108 7.42 0.02 0.94
CA VAL A 108 7.86 -1.25 1.51
C VAL A 108 6.73 -1.91 2.31
N LEU A 109 6.50 -3.21 2.09
CA LEU A 109 5.65 -4.04 2.94
C LEU A 109 6.50 -4.81 3.95
N VAL A 110 6.20 -4.64 5.24
CA VAL A 110 6.75 -5.45 6.32
C VAL A 110 5.61 -6.11 7.09
N VAL A 111 5.48 -7.43 6.92
CA VAL A 111 4.36 -8.21 7.46
C VAL A 111 4.58 -8.58 8.93
N ALA A 112 3.52 -9.07 9.59
CA ALA A 112 3.58 -9.53 10.97
C ALA A 112 4.68 -10.61 11.15
N GLY A 113 5.49 -10.49 12.20
CA GLY A 113 6.54 -11.45 12.52
C GLY A 113 7.82 -11.33 11.67
N ALA A 114 7.88 -10.40 10.71
CA ALA A 114 9.12 -10.11 10.00
C ALA A 114 10.15 -9.45 10.94
N ILE A 115 11.42 -9.80 10.77
CA ILE A 115 12.54 -9.26 11.55
C ILE A 115 13.56 -8.61 10.61
N ILE A 116 13.89 -7.34 10.84
CA ILE A 116 14.90 -6.58 10.10
C ILE A 116 15.99 -6.15 11.08
N ASN A 117 17.19 -6.72 10.94
CA ASN A 117 18.31 -6.51 11.86
C ASN A 117 19.08 -5.20 11.59
N SER A 118 19.90 -4.81 12.57
CA SER A 118 20.77 -3.62 12.52
C SER A 118 21.61 -3.55 11.25
N GLY A 119 21.73 -2.34 10.67
CA GLY A 119 22.51 -2.08 9.46
C GLY A 119 21.88 -2.53 8.14
N SER A 120 20.69 -3.16 8.18
CA SER A 120 19.98 -3.57 6.97
C SER A 120 19.51 -2.35 6.17
N LYS A 121 19.62 -2.43 4.84
CA LYS A 121 19.09 -1.42 3.91
C LYS A 121 18.06 -2.05 2.98
N ILE A 122 16.81 -1.66 3.14
CA ILE A 122 15.70 -2.08 2.28
C ILE A 122 15.38 -0.94 1.32
N SER A 123 15.55 -1.18 0.02
CA SER A 123 15.21 -0.21 -1.02
C SER A 123 13.71 -0.12 -1.26
N ASP A 124 13.30 0.81 -2.13
CA ASP A 124 11.90 0.99 -2.52
C ASP A 124 11.28 -0.27 -3.15
N GLY A 125 9.99 -0.55 -2.85
CA GLY A 125 9.14 -1.45 -3.63
C GLY A 125 8.80 -2.82 -3.05
#